data_AF-A0A9R0I0H5-F1
#
_entry.id   AF-A0A9R0I0H5-F1
#
_cell.length_a   1.000
_cell.length_b   1.000
_cell.length_c   1.000
_cell.angle_alpha   90.00
_cell.angle_beta   90.00
_cell.angle_gamma   90.00
#
_symmetry.space_group_name_H-M   'P 1'
#
loop_
_entity.id
_entity.type
_entity.pdbx_description
1 polymer ?
#
loop_
_entity_poly.entity_id
_entity_poly.type
_entity_poly.pdbx_seq_one_letter_code
_entity_poly.pdbx_strand_id
1 'polypeptide(L)'
;MDILKHQEWVSLLLLEYYEPPIFSCIVNEVLRSIRGESLSSTVSLILPYILPATKLKCEDKDSSVNNNRSSLYGLHLGPVTEFTEDMLREAEKPPLSLQINYEPLACLLQLVQFFNCPTAVLIGKRGMKGEHEVLHEVGEILASAFSLCFIKNRIKLSIGETVKPKEPWCALYG
;
A
#
# COMPACT_ATOMS: atom_id res chain seq x y z
N MET A 1 17.15 -35.32 -8.92
CA MET A 1 15.91 -34.53 -9.01
C MET A 1 16.09 -33.35 -8.08
N ASP A 2 16.69 -32.29 -8.61
CA ASP A 2 17.00 -31.09 -7.84
C ASP A 2 15.73 -30.26 -7.72
N ILE A 3 15.19 -30.21 -6.51
CA ILE A 3 14.12 -29.26 -6.16
C ILE A 3 14.82 -27.91 -6.08
N LEU A 4 14.86 -27.19 -7.20
CA LEU A 4 15.21 -25.77 -7.23
C LEU A 4 14.16 -25.05 -6.39
N LYS A 5 14.46 -24.84 -5.11
CA LYS A 5 13.73 -23.87 -4.29
C LYS A 5 13.83 -22.54 -5.00
N HIS A 6 12.73 -22.08 -5.57
CA HIS A 6 12.58 -20.69 -5.95
C HIS A 6 12.74 -19.86 -4.68
N GLN A 7 13.90 -19.23 -4.53
CA GLN A 7 14.15 -18.30 -3.45
C GLN A 7 13.50 -16.98 -3.83
N GLU A 8 12.33 -16.71 -3.27
CA GLU A 8 11.65 -15.43 -3.41
C GLU A 8 12.33 -14.40 -2.50
N TRP A 9 12.80 -13.30 -3.09
CA TRP A 9 13.40 -12.19 -2.35
C TRP A 9 12.32 -11.15 -2.09
N VAL A 10 11.94 -11.00 -0.83
CA VAL A 10 10.97 -9.97 -0.41
C VAL A 10 11.74 -8.79 0.15
N SER A 11 11.55 -7.61 -0.45
CA SER A 11 12.09 -6.35 0.06
C SER A 11 10.95 -5.50 0.63
N LEU A 12 11.14 -4.94 1.82
CA LEU A 12 10.16 -4.06 2.46
C LEU A 12 10.72 -2.64 2.52
N LEU A 13 10.01 -1.70 1.92
CA LEU A 13 10.31 -0.27 2.00
C LEU A 13 9.26 0.40 2.88
N LEU A 14 9.71 0.92 4.03
CA LEU A 14 8.91 1.79 4.88
C LEU A 14 9.34 3.23 4.62
N LEU A 15 8.46 4.03 4.02
CA LEU A 15 8.66 5.48 3.94
C LEU A 15 8.01 6.15 5.16
N GLU A 16 8.77 6.99 5.86
CA GLU A 16 8.20 7.99 6.76
C GLU A 16 7.34 9.00 5.98
N TYR A 17 6.53 9.79 6.70
CA TYR A 17 5.65 10.79 6.07
C TYR A 17 6.46 11.87 5.35
N TYR A 18 6.64 11.70 4.05
CA TYR A 18 7.14 12.72 3.14
C TYR A 18 5.98 13.32 2.35
N GLU A 19 5.97 14.65 2.25
CA GLU A 19 5.07 15.36 1.35
C GLU A 19 5.67 15.43 -0.07
N PRO A 20 4.84 15.60 -1.11
CA PRO A 20 5.30 15.96 -2.44
C PRO A 20 6.12 17.26 -2.40
N PRO A 21 7.16 17.41 -3.25
CA PRO A 21 7.58 16.50 -4.31
C PRO A 21 8.56 15.40 -3.86
N ILE A 22 9.09 15.48 -2.63
CA ILE A 22 10.16 14.59 -2.12
C ILE A 22 9.69 13.14 -2.16
N PHE A 23 8.46 12.88 -1.70
CA PHE A 23 7.83 11.57 -1.77
C PHE A 23 7.88 10.98 -3.18
N SER A 24 7.43 11.74 -4.18
CA SER A 24 7.39 11.31 -5.57
C SER A 24 8.79 11.02 -6.12
N CYS A 25 9.80 11.81 -5.74
CA CYS A 25 11.19 11.57 -6.12
C CYS A 25 11.73 10.24 -5.57
N ILE A 26 11.53 9.98 -4.27
CA ILE A 26 12.00 8.74 -3.62
C ILE A 26 11.35 7.51 -4.26
N VAL A 27 10.01 7.53 -4.37
CA VAL A 27 9.24 6.45 -4.98
C VAL A 27 9.69 6.19 -6.41
N ASN A 28 9.84 7.25 -7.20
CA ASN A 28 10.27 7.17 -8.59
C ASN A 28 11.68 6.57 -8.74
N GLU A 29 12.59 6.87 -7.81
CA GLU A 29 13.94 6.28 -7.80
C GLU A 29 13.89 4.78 -7.46
N VAL A 30 13.10 4.42 -6.45
CA VAL A 30 12.88 3.01 -6.08
C VAL A 30 12.27 2.21 -7.24
N LEU A 31 11.22 2.73 -7.87
CA LEU A 31 10.58 2.09 -9.03
C LEU A 31 11.55 1.98 -10.22
N ARG A 32 12.43 2.98 -10.43
CA ARG A 32 13.50 2.88 -11.44
C ARG A 32 14.52 1.80 -11.09
N SER A 33 14.94 1.70 -9.83
CA SER A 33 15.89 0.66 -9.39
C SER A 33 15.31 -0.73 -9.64
N ILE A 34 14.04 -0.92 -9.31
CA ILE A 34 13.32 -2.18 -9.54
C ILE A 34 13.24 -2.50 -11.04
N ARG A 35 13.06 -1.49 -11.90
CA ARG A 35 13.02 -1.66 -13.36
C ARG A 35 14.39 -1.88 -14.02
N GLY A 36 15.44 -1.29 -13.47
CA GLY A 36 16.81 -1.32 -14.03
C GLY A 36 17.48 -2.68 -13.89
N GLU A 37 17.14 -3.43 -12.84
CA GLU A 37 17.37 -4.86 -12.76
C GLU A 37 16.38 -5.52 -13.72
N SER A 38 16.86 -6.31 -14.69
CA SER A 38 16.01 -6.93 -15.71
C SER A 38 14.79 -7.59 -15.07
N LEU A 39 13.64 -6.91 -15.15
CA LEU A 39 12.38 -7.37 -14.58
C LEU A 39 12.04 -8.70 -15.24
N SER A 40 12.43 -9.78 -14.59
CA SER A 40 11.70 -11.03 -14.72
C SER A 40 10.24 -10.71 -14.39
N SER A 41 9.30 -11.40 -15.02
CA SER A 41 7.85 -11.25 -14.84
C SER A 41 7.34 -11.57 -13.42
N THR A 42 8.21 -11.44 -12.42
CA THR A 42 8.12 -11.97 -11.06
C THR A 42 8.09 -10.88 -10.00
N VAL A 43 8.33 -9.61 -10.36
CA VAL A 43 8.28 -8.52 -9.37
C VAL A 43 6.85 -7.98 -9.27
N SER A 44 6.19 -8.32 -8.17
CA SER A 44 4.89 -7.77 -7.79
C SER A 44 5.06 -6.75 -6.66
N LEU A 45 4.46 -5.57 -6.82
CA LEU A 45 4.43 -4.53 -5.79
C LEU A 45 3.19 -4.68 -4.92
N ILE A 46 3.35 -4.49 -3.62
CA ILE A 46 2.23 -4.48 -2.65
C ILE A 46 2.23 -3.14 -1.96
N LEU A 47 1.10 -2.43 -2.04
CA LEU A 47 0.97 -1.07 -1.53
C LEU A 47 -0.18 -0.99 -0.51
N PRO A 48 0.10 -1.29 0.77
CA PRO A 48 -0.85 -1.09 1.85
C PRO A 48 -0.90 0.38 2.27
N TYR A 49 -2.08 0.99 2.19
CA TYR A 49 -2.33 2.38 2.55
C TYR A 49 -3.52 2.50 3.49
N ILE A 50 -3.35 3.19 4.62
CA ILE A 50 -4.44 3.42 5.58
C ILE A 50 -4.72 4.90 5.67
N LEU A 51 -5.83 5.34 5.07
CA LEU A 51 -6.19 6.75 5.01
C LEU A 51 -7.36 7.08 5.95
N PRO A 52 -7.40 8.31 6.50
CA PRO A 52 -8.62 8.82 7.12
C PRO A 52 -9.79 8.78 6.14
N ALA A 53 -11.00 8.46 6.62
CA ALA A 53 -12.19 8.41 5.78
C ALA A 53 -12.45 9.75 5.05
N THR A 54 -12.07 10.88 5.66
CA THR A 54 -12.18 12.21 5.03
C THR A 54 -11.35 12.38 3.76
N LYS A 55 -10.32 11.56 3.57
CA LYS A 55 -9.45 11.56 2.39
C LYS A 55 -9.95 10.61 1.28
N LEU A 56 -10.95 9.78 1.59
CA LEU A 56 -11.60 8.87 0.65
C LEU A 56 -13.07 9.29 0.51
N LYS A 57 -13.41 10.00 -0.57
CA LYS A 57 -14.81 10.33 -0.84
C LYS A 57 -15.45 9.23 -1.67
N CYS A 58 -16.56 8.69 -1.20
CA CYS A 58 -17.43 7.80 -1.95
C CYS A 58 -18.84 8.40 -1.92
N GLU A 59 -19.51 8.49 -3.07
CA GLU A 59 -20.96 8.69 -3.08
C GLU A 59 -21.62 7.36 -2.72
N ASP A 60 -21.94 7.18 -1.44
CA ASP A 60 -22.68 6.02 -0.99
C ASP A 60 -24.15 6.17 -1.41
N LYS A 61 -24.55 5.47 -2.47
CA LYS A 61 -25.92 4.97 -2.56
C LYS A 61 -25.97 3.69 -1.73
N ASP A 62 -26.73 3.76 -0.64
CA ASP A 62 -27.10 2.66 0.26
C ASP A 62 -26.06 2.26 1.32
N SER A 63 -25.93 3.12 2.35
CA SER A 63 -25.41 2.74 3.66
C SER A 63 -26.39 1.83 4.40
N SER A 64 -26.60 0.61 3.89
CA SER A 64 -27.13 -0.48 4.71
C SER A 64 -26.02 -0.95 5.64
N VAL A 65 -26.31 -0.90 6.94
CA VAL A 65 -25.49 -1.41 8.05
C VAL A 65 -25.25 -2.90 7.84
N ASN A 66 -24.20 -3.24 7.09
CA ASN A 66 -23.73 -4.60 6.96
C ASN A 66 -22.35 -4.70 7.60
N ASN A 67 -22.32 -5.21 8.83
CA ASN A 67 -21.15 -5.28 9.71
C ASN A 67 -20.05 -6.25 9.19
N ASN A 68 -20.30 -6.90 8.04
CA ASN A 68 -19.44 -7.92 7.43
C ASN A 68 -18.69 -7.46 6.17
N ARG A 69 -18.75 -6.18 5.77
CA ARG A 69 -17.95 -5.70 4.63
C ARG A 69 -16.48 -5.54 5.01
N SER A 70 -15.57 -5.91 4.10
CA SER A 70 -14.12 -5.73 4.27
C SER A 70 -13.80 -4.26 4.56
N SER A 71 -12.86 -4.03 5.48
CA SER A 71 -12.38 -2.67 5.77
C SER A 71 -11.39 -2.15 4.72
N LEU A 72 -11.09 -2.96 3.70
CA LEU A 72 -10.08 -2.70 2.68
C LEU A 72 -10.71 -2.63 1.29
N TYR A 73 -10.26 -1.66 0.51
CA TYR A 73 -10.42 -1.69 -0.94
C TYR A 73 -9.18 -2.31 -1.60
N GLY A 74 -9.38 -3.17 -2.59
CA GLY A 74 -8.34 -3.81 -3.39
C GLY A 74 -8.36 -3.35 -4.84
N LEU A 75 -7.23 -2.87 -5.36
CA LEU A 75 -7.09 -2.43 -6.74
C LEU A 75 -5.84 -3.03 -7.39
N HIS A 76 -6.00 -3.55 -8.61
CA HIS A 76 -4.88 -3.91 -9.47
C HIS A 76 -4.40 -2.70 -10.28
N LEU A 77 -3.09 -2.52 -10.35
CA LEU A 77 -2.44 -1.64 -11.33
C LEU A 77 -1.42 -2.44 -12.14
N GLY A 78 -1.32 -2.11 -13.43
CA GLY A 78 -0.43 -2.81 -14.36
C GLY A 78 -0.95 -4.22 -14.75
N PRO A 79 -0.06 -5.12 -15.21
CA PRO A 79 -0.43 -6.48 -15.56
C PRO A 79 -0.91 -7.28 -14.34
N VAL A 80 -1.99 -8.03 -14.51
CA VAL A 80 -2.51 -8.91 -13.47
C VAL A 80 -1.70 -10.21 -13.45
N THR A 81 -1.33 -10.65 -12.26
CA THR A 81 -0.63 -11.91 -11.97
C THR A 81 -1.40 -12.71 -10.94
N GLU A 82 -1.21 -14.03 -10.90
CA GLU A 82 -1.80 -14.92 -9.90
C GLU A 82 -1.54 -14.40 -8.47
N PHE A 83 -0.30 -13.99 -8.19
CA PHE A 83 0.07 -13.39 -6.91
C PHE A 83 -0.76 -12.14 -6.55
N THR A 84 -0.89 -11.20 -7.50
CA THR A 84 -1.70 -9.99 -7.25
C THR A 84 -3.19 -10.29 -7.10
N GLU A 85 -3.72 -11.32 -7.77
CA GLU A 85 -5.13 -11.71 -7.63
C GLU A 85 -5.38 -12.35 -6.27
N ASP A 86 -4.52 -13.27 -5.86
CA ASP A 86 -4.59 -13.92 -4.55
C ASP A 86 -4.52 -12.88 -3.41
N MET A 87 -3.61 -11.91 -3.54
CA MET A 87 -3.49 -10.78 -2.59
C MET A 87 -4.76 -9.95 -2.43
N LEU A 88 -5.55 -9.78 -3.51
CA LEU A 88 -6.72 -8.92 -3.51
C LEU A 88 -8.05 -9.69 -3.35
N ARG A 89 -7.99 -11.01 -3.26
CA ARG A 89 -9.17 -11.89 -3.19
C ARG A 89 -10.12 -11.57 -2.03
N GLU A 90 -9.58 -11.17 -0.90
CA GLU A 90 -10.34 -10.85 0.31
C GLU A 90 -10.73 -9.37 0.41
N ALA A 91 -10.16 -8.51 -0.43
CA ALA A 91 -10.41 -7.08 -0.43
C ALA A 91 -11.62 -6.71 -1.33
N GLU A 92 -12.37 -5.68 -0.93
CA GLU A 92 -13.50 -5.20 -1.73
C GLU A 92 -13.01 -4.40 -2.93
N LYS A 93 -13.60 -4.58 -4.12
CA LYS A 93 -13.26 -3.70 -5.26
C LYS A 93 -13.71 -2.26 -4.96
N PRO A 94 -12.88 -1.23 -5.22
CA PRO A 94 -13.29 0.15 -5.01
C PRO A 94 -14.47 0.50 -5.94
N PRO A 95 -15.45 1.26 -5.44
CA PRO A 95 -16.53 1.75 -6.29
C PRO A 95 -15.97 2.73 -7.34
N LEU A 96 -16.61 2.80 -8.51
CA LEU A 96 -16.20 3.70 -9.59
C LEU A 96 -16.26 5.19 -9.19
N SER A 97 -17.07 5.52 -8.18
CA SER A 97 -17.20 6.87 -7.61
C SER A 97 -16.12 7.20 -6.56
N LEU A 98 -15.21 6.28 -6.24
CA LEU A 98 -14.17 6.51 -5.23
C LEU A 98 -13.21 7.61 -5.68
N GLN A 99 -13.18 8.70 -4.93
CA GLN A 99 -12.26 9.82 -5.13
C GLN A 99 -11.21 9.83 -4.01
N ILE A 100 -9.95 9.72 -4.41
CA ILE A 100 -8.79 9.81 -3.51
C ILE A 100 -8.40 11.29 -3.39
N ASN A 101 -8.75 11.92 -2.27
CA ASN A 101 -8.39 13.30 -1.96
C ASN A 101 -7.12 13.36 -1.10
N TYR A 102 -6.11 12.60 -1.50
CA TYR A 102 -4.81 12.53 -0.85
C TYR A 102 -3.72 12.47 -1.92
N GLU A 103 -3.02 13.59 -2.08
CA GLU A 103 -2.04 13.81 -3.14
C GLU A 103 -0.91 12.76 -3.16
N PRO A 104 -0.28 12.39 -2.02
CA PRO A 104 0.81 11.39 -2.05
C PRO A 104 0.36 10.05 -2.63
N LEU A 105 -0.82 9.56 -2.25
CA LEU A 105 -1.36 8.32 -2.79
C LEU A 105 -1.69 8.48 -4.28
N ALA A 106 -2.32 9.58 -4.69
CA ALA A 106 -2.62 9.82 -6.10
C ALA A 106 -1.34 9.84 -6.96
N CYS A 107 -0.29 10.53 -6.49
CA CYS A 107 1.03 10.55 -7.15
C CYS A 107 1.65 9.16 -7.25
N LEU A 108 1.60 8.36 -6.17
CA LEU A 108 2.12 6.99 -6.19
C LEU A 108 1.39 6.12 -7.22
N LEU A 109 0.05 6.14 -7.22
CA LEU A 109 -0.74 5.33 -8.15
C LEU A 109 -0.43 5.71 -9.61
N GLN A 110 -0.26 7.00 -9.91
CA GLN A 110 0.16 7.49 -11.23
C GLN A 110 1.57 7.01 -11.60
N LEU A 111 2.53 7.09 -10.68
CA LEU A 111 3.90 6.62 -10.91
C LEU A 111 3.92 5.12 -11.19
N VAL A 112 3.30 4.32 -10.33
CA VAL A 112 3.24 2.86 -10.49
C VAL A 112 2.59 2.46 -11.82
N GLN A 113 1.51 3.16 -12.21
CA GLN A 113 0.86 2.96 -13.50
C GLN A 113 1.80 3.32 -14.66
N PHE A 114 2.59 4.39 -14.55
CA PHE A 114 3.59 4.76 -15.56
C PHE A 114 4.69 3.69 -15.73
N PHE A 115 5.12 3.06 -14.62
CA PHE A 115 6.11 1.97 -14.67
C PHE A 115 5.53 0.63 -15.16
N ASN A 116 4.20 0.48 -15.17
CA ASN A 116 3.48 -0.71 -15.64
C ASN A 116 3.93 -2.02 -14.94
N CYS A 117 4.23 -1.93 -13.64
CA CYS A 117 4.58 -3.09 -12.82
C CYS A 117 3.31 -3.78 -12.29
N PRO A 118 3.28 -5.13 -12.21
CA PRO A 118 2.20 -5.84 -11.52
C PRO A 118 2.08 -5.36 -10.08
N THR A 119 0.96 -4.76 -9.70
CA THR A 119 0.80 -4.12 -8.40
C THR A 119 -0.56 -4.43 -7.78
N ALA A 120 -0.55 -4.88 -6.52
CA ALA A 120 -1.72 -4.99 -5.66
C ALA A 120 -1.74 -3.81 -4.68
N VAL A 121 -2.80 -3.00 -4.72
CA VAL A 121 -3.00 -1.85 -3.83
C VAL A 121 -4.12 -2.18 -2.83
N LEU A 122 -3.82 -2.08 -1.54
CA LEU A 122 -4.77 -2.25 -0.45
C LEU A 122 -5.02 -0.91 0.23
N ILE A 123 -6.24 -0.39 0.18
CA ILE A 123 -6.62 0.90 0.75
C ILE A 123 -7.59 0.71 1.91
N GLY A 124 -7.14 0.99 3.13
CA GLY A 124 -7.93 0.87 4.34
C GLY A 124 -8.86 2.05 4.60
N LYS A 125 -10.09 1.73 5.02
CA LYS A 125 -11.17 2.68 5.33
C LYS A 125 -11.22 2.94 6.84
N ARG A 126 -10.68 4.07 7.31
CA ARG A 126 -10.69 4.45 8.75
C ARG A 126 -12.08 4.75 9.34
N GLY A 127 -13.15 4.71 8.53
CA GLY A 127 -14.51 5.08 8.96
C GLY A 127 -15.37 3.94 9.51
N MET A 128 -15.07 2.68 9.19
CA MET A 128 -15.93 1.53 9.56
C MET A 128 -15.40 0.74 10.77
N LYS A 129 -14.08 0.76 10.99
CA LYS A 129 -13.34 0.03 12.03
C LYS A 129 -12.15 0.87 12.50
N GLY A 130 -11.67 0.65 13.72
CA GLY A 130 -10.51 1.35 14.26
C GLY A 130 -9.23 1.05 13.46
N GLU A 131 -8.25 1.96 13.49
CA GLU A 131 -6.99 1.82 12.72
C GLU A 131 -6.27 0.49 12.95
N HIS A 132 -6.31 -0.02 14.19
CA HIS A 132 -5.73 -1.31 14.57
C HIS A 132 -6.40 -2.52 13.92
N GLU A 133 -7.71 -2.44 13.64
CA GLU A 133 -8.45 -3.51 12.97
C GLU A 133 -8.14 -3.52 11.47
N VAL A 134 -8.02 -2.34 10.85
CA VAL A 134 -7.59 -2.20 9.46
C VAL A 134 -6.16 -2.74 9.29
N LEU A 135 -5.24 -2.38 10.20
CA LEU A 135 -3.88 -2.91 10.22
C LEU A 135 -3.84 -4.43 10.38
N HIS A 136 -4.72 -4.98 11.22
CA HIS A 136 -4.84 -6.42 11.38
C HIS A 136 -5.28 -7.11 10.10
N GLU A 137 -6.30 -6.58 9.42
CA GLU A 137 -6.81 -7.14 8.16
C GLU A 137 -5.74 -7.09 7.07
N VAL A 138 -4.99 -5.98 6.94
CA VAL A 138 -3.84 -5.88 6.03
C VAL A 138 -2.77 -6.91 6.39
N GLY A 139 -2.47 -7.05 7.68
CA GLY A 139 -1.47 -8.01 8.18
C GLY A 139 -1.83 -9.46 7.87
N GLU A 140 -3.10 -9.83 8.02
CA GLU A 140 -3.59 -11.17 7.70
C GLU A 140 -3.55 -11.46 6.20
N ILE A 141 -3.95 -10.49 5.36
CA ILE A 141 -3.87 -10.63 3.89
C ILE A 141 -2.41 -10.79 3.42
N LEU A 142 -1.50 -10.00 3.98
CA LEU A 142 -0.06 -10.17 3.69
C LEU A 142 0.44 -11.53 4.19
N ALA A 143 0.07 -11.92 5.40
CA ALA A 143 0.52 -13.19 5.97
C ALA A 143 0.01 -14.38 5.16
N SER A 144 -1.26 -14.40 4.77
CA SER A 144 -1.85 -15.48 3.99
C SER A 144 -1.20 -15.60 2.61
N ALA A 145 -0.98 -14.49 1.91
CA ALA A 145 -0.32 -14.49 0.60
C ALA A 145 1.13 -15.00 0.65
N PHE A 146 1.84 -14.77 1.76
CA PHE A 146 3.23 -15.21 1.94
C PHE A 146 3.37 -16.51 2.74
N SER A 147 2.27 -17.23 3.04
CA SER A 147 2.27 -18.40 3.93
C SER A 147 2.94 -18.14 5.30
N LEU A 148 2.82 -16.92 5.81
CA LEU A 148 3.29 -16.46 7.11
C LEU A 148 2.13 -16.44 8.12
N CYS A 149 2.45 -16.15 9.39
CA CYS A 149 1.44 -15.91 10.43
C CYS A 149 1.56 -14.48 10.96
N PHE A 150 0.45 -13.75 11.01
CA PHE A 150 0.40 -12.43 11.61
C PHE A 150 0.22 -12.51 13.13
N ILE A 151 0.98 -11.71 13.90
CA ILE A 151 0.87 -11.66 15.37
C ILE A 151 0.39 -10.27 15.80
N LYS A 152 -0.93 -10.14 16.01
CA LYS A 152 -1.60 -8.89 16.41
C LYS A 152 -1.00 -8.20 17.64
N ASN A 153 -0.60 -8.97 18.65
CA ASN A 153 -0.24 -8.44 19.98
C ASN A 153 1.12 -7.73 20.05
N ARG A 154 1.87 -7.65 18.95
CA ARG A 154 3.18 -6.97 18.89
C ARG A 154 3.17 -5.63 18.15
N ILE A 155 2.02 -5.15 17.69
CA ILE A 155 1.90 -3.84 17.04
C ILE A 155 2.09 -2.75 18.09
N LYS A 156 3.32 -2.23 18.21
CA LYS A 156 3.61 -1.00 18.95
C LYS A 156 3.51 0.16 17.96
N LEU A 157 2.39 0.84 17.95
CA LEU A 157 2.23 2.07 17.17
C LEU A 157 2.97 3.19 17.92
N SER A 158 4.26 3.35 17.64
CA SER A 158 4.98 4.56 18.05
C SER A 158 4.47 5.70 17.18
N ILE A 159 3.38 6.35 17.61
CA ILE A 159 3.13 7.73 17.20
C ILE A 159 4.33 8.51 17.73
N GLY A 160 5.33 8.68 16.86
CA GLY A 160 6.52 9.45 17.17
C GLY A 160 6.08 10.85 17.54
N GLU A 161 6.52 11.30 18.71
CA GLU A 161 6.54 12.71 19.07
C GLU A 161 7.03 13.50 17.85
N THR A 162 6.33 14.57 17.49
CA THR A 162 6.73 15.47 16.43
C THR A 162 8.14 16.00 16.70
N VAL A 163 9.15 15.34 16.14
CA VAL A 163 10.47 15.93 15.98
C VAL A 163 10.25 17.06 14.97
N LYS A 164 10.34 18.30 15.44
CA LYS A 164 10.30 19.48 14.58
C LYS A 164 11.29 19.23 13.43
N PRO A 165 10.87 19.24 12.16
CA PRO A 165 11.80 19.05 11.07
C PRO A 165 12.77 20.22 11.10
N LYS A 166 14.04 19.94 11.40
CA LYS A 166 15.11 20.85 11.04
C LYS A 166 15.30 20.65 9.55
N GLU A 167 14.72 21.56 8.79
CA GLU A 167 14.67 21.50 7.33
C GLU A 167 16.04 21.16 6.74
N PRO A 168 16.19 20.05 5.99
CA PRO A 168 17.48 19.60 5.47
C PRO A 168 18.16 20.64 4.56
N TRP A 169 17.35 21.50 3.93
CA TRP A 169 17.81 22.52 3.00
C TRP A 169 18.41 23.76 3.69
N CYS A 170 18.15 23.99 4.97
CA CYS A 170 18.84 25.04 5.73
C CYS A 170 20.35 24.78 5.87
N ALA A 171 20.78 23.51 5.84
CA ALA A 171 22.21 23.17 5.89
C ALA A 171 22.98 23.55 4.61
N LEU A 172 22.28 23.81 3.50
CA LEU A 172 22.89 24.15 2.22
C LEU A 172 23.03 25.66 1.99
N TYR A 173 22.25 26.48 2.70
CA TYR A 173 22.19 27.93 2.43
C TYR A 173 22.49 28.83 3.64
N GLY A 174 22.68 28.26 4.84
CA GLY A 174 23.05 29.02 6.05
C GLY A 174 21.86 29.64 6.75
#